data_AF-A0A6M2D7H3-F1
#
_entry.id   AF-A0A6M2D7H3-F1
#
_cell.length_a   1.000
_cell.length_b   1.000
_cell.length_c   1.000
_cell.angle_alpha   90.00
_cell.angle_beta   90.00
_cell.angle_gamma   90.00
#
_symmetry.space_group_name_H-M   'P 1'
#
loop_
_entity.id
_entity.type
_entity.pdbx_description
1 polymer ?
#
loop_
_entity_poly.entity_id
_entity_poly.type
_entity_poly.pdbx_seq_one_letter_code
_entity_poly.pdbx_strand_id
1 'polypeptide(L)'
;GAASELATLEAALSHMHGATGLSLRDMTSRRVYRSFLCVLLIMSMQQLSAVSIIITFTQDIFQDAGTTVSPEDAAIILAFIQMVMVGVATFLADRVGRKVLLVFSTILSSVCLGALGLSFSLKASVGDSFKETYGWLPLTSLGLFFVGYSVGLGPLPWVLLGEMIPLKARAFATGICTAILFAEAFAVTLSYNGMRAILGVAGTFWFYGASLVVCLVLLLVFVPETGGKDLEEIEKLFGGTSSSPQESGVKNRDQSVG
;
A
#
# COMPACT_ATOMS: atom_id res chain seq x y z
N GLY A 1 -29.25 -11.82 -28.67
CA GLY A 1 -30.68 -11.53 -28.44
C GLY A 1 -30.93 -11.77 -26.97
N ALA A 2 -31.65 -10.88 -26.27
CA ALA A 2 -31.70 -10.83 -24.81
C ALA A 2 -31.88 -12.19 -24.08
N ALA A 3 -32.59 -13.15 -24.68
CA ALA A 3 -32.72 -14.51 -24.16
C ALA A 3 -31.41 -15.33 -24.12
N SER A 4 -30.50 -15.14 -25.10
CA SER A 4 -29.18 -15.78 -25.10
C SER A 4 -28.25 -15.19 -24.05
N GLU A 5 -28.38 -13.90 -23.76
CA GLU A 5 -27.64 -13.20 -22.70
C GLU A 5 -28.14 -13.60 -21.31
N LEU A 6 -29.46 -13.78 -21.15
CA LEU A 6 -30.06 -14.31 -19.92
C LEU A 6 -29.62 -15.75 -19.66
N ALA A 7 -29.59 -16.61 -20.68
CA ALA A 7 -29.12 -17.98 -20.55
C ALA A 7 -27.63 -18.06 -20.20
N THR A 8 -26.80 -17.13 -20.71
CA THR A 8 -25.38 -17.05 -20.34
C THR A 8 -25.21 -16.50 -18.92
N LEU A 9 -26.03 -15.55 -18.49
CA LEU A 9 -26.05 -15.04 -17.11
C LEU A 9 -26.51 -16.11 -16.11
N GLU A 10 -27.54 -16.89 -16.43
CA GLU A 10 -28.02 -18.00 -15.60
C GLU A 10 -27.01 -19.16 -15.55
N ALA A 11 -26.34 -19.47 -16.67
CA ALA A 11 -25.24 -20.43 -16.70
C ALA A 11 -24.04 -19.96 -15.86
N ALA A 12 -23.70 -18.67 -15.90
CA ALA A 12 -22.65 -18.08 -15.07
C ALA A 12 -23.05 -18.07 -13.58
N LEU A 13 -24.31 -17.75 -13.26
CA LEU A 13 -24.84 -17.76 -11.89
C LEU A 13 -24.92 -19.17 -11.31
N SER A 14 -25.29 -20.17 -12.11
CA SER A 14 -25.31 -21.57 -11.67
C SER A 14 -23.90 -22.14 -11.49
N HIS A 15 -22.93 -21.74 -12.32
CA HIS A 15 -21.51 -22.02 -12.08
C HIS A 15 -20.97 -21.35 -10.81
N MET A 16 -21.45 -20.13 -10.47
CA MET A 16 -21.10 -19.46 -9.21
C MET A 16 -21.76 -20.12 -7.99
N HIS A 17 -23.04 -20.52 -8.09
CA HIS A 17 -23.74 -21.24 -7.02
C HIS A 17 -23.23 -22.67 -6.81
N GLY A 18 -22.69 -23.34 -7.83
CA GLY A 18 -21.96 -24.61 -7.65
C GLY A 18 -20.68 -24.47 -6.82
N ALA A 19 -20.15 -23.25 -6.69
CA ALA A 19 -18.98 -22.91 -5.90
C ALA A 19 -19.31 -22.33 -4.50
N THR A 20 -20.60 -22.24 -4.11
CA THR A 20 -21.02 -21.73 -2.78
C THR A 20 -20.94 -22.79 -1.69
N GLY A 21 -19.79 -23.45 -1.60
CA GLY A 21 -19.28 -23.98 -0.35
C GLY A 21 -18.01 -23.21 -0.04
N LEU A 22 -18.10 -22.01 0.52
CA LEU A 22 -16.94 -21.31 1.09
C LEU A 22 -16.45 -22.13 2.29
N SER A 23 -15.69 -23.18 2.01
CA SER A 23 -14.97 -23.92 3.03
C SER A 23 -13.87 -23.01 3.53
N LEU A 24 -14.01 -22.49 4.76
CA LEU A 24 -12.94 -21.74 5.45
C LEU A 24 -11.59 -22.50 5.42
N ARG A 25 -11.64 -23.83 5.24
CA ARG A 25 -10.50 -24.72 5.09
C ARG A 25 -9.72 -24.53 3.78
N ASP A 26 -10.39 -24.18 2.68
CA ASP A 26 -9.74 -23.86 1.39
C ASP A 26 -9.02 -22.50 1.43
N MET A 27 -9.49 -21.61 2.32
CA MET A 27 -8.91 -20.30 2.57
C MET A 27 -7.64 -20.37 3.44
N THR A 28 -7.47 -21.44 4.22
CA THR A 28 -6.26 -21.72 5.00
C THR A 28 -5.18 -22.49 4.24
N SER A 29 -5.32 -22.65 2.92
CA SER A 29 -4.24 -23.24 2.13
C SER A 29 -2.96 -22.40 2.27
N ARG A 30 -1.80 -23.08 2.34
CA ARG A 30 -0.48 -22.46 2.52
C ARG A 30 -0.21 -21.31 1.54
N ARG A 31 -0.82 -21.39 0.35
CA ARG A 31 -0.78 -20.38 -0.71
C ARG A 31 -1.51 -19.09 -0.30
N VAL A 32 -2.80 -19.21 -0.01
CA VAL A 32 -3.65 -18.05 0.34
C VAL A 32 -3.09 -17.36 1.57
N TYR A 33 -2.61 -18.13 2.55
CA TYR A 33 -1.98 -17.60 3.74
C TYR A 33 -0.70 -16.77 3.44
N ARG A 34 0.16 -17.24 2.53
CA ARG A 34 1.38 -16.49 2.15
C ARG A 34 1.07 -15.20 1.41
N SER A 35 0.17 -15.24 0.42
CA SER A 35 -0.28 -14.04 -0.29
C SER A 35 -0.94 -13.05 0.67
N PHE A 36 -1.79 -13.56 1.57
CA PHE A 36 -2.45 -12.77 2.60
C PHE A 36 -1.47 -12.07 3.53
N LEU A 37 -0.46 -12.78 4.05
CA LEU A 37 0.57 -12.16 4.90
C LEU A 37 1.39 -11.10 4.16
N CYS A 38 1.70 -11.30 2.88
CA CYS A 38 2.40 -10.29 2.08
C CYS A 38 1.56 -9.03 1.92
N VAL A 39 0.27 -9.18 1.58
CA VAL A 39 -0.63 -8.04 1.44
C VAL A 39 -0.85 -7.34 2.78
N LEU A 40 -1.03 -8.11 3.86
CA LEU A 40 -1.19 -7.56 5.20
C LEU A 40 0.03 -6.74 5.59
N LEU A 41 1.24 -7.24 5.37
CA LEU A 41 2.48 -6.48 5.59
C LEU A 41 2.45 -5.15 4.83
N ILE A 42 2.14 -5.19 3.52
CA ILE A 42 2.12 -3.99 2.67
C ILE A 42 1.05 -2.99 3.13
N MET A 43 -0.10 -3.45 3.61
CA MET A 43 -1.13 -2.60 4.19
C MET A 43 -0.70 -2.00 5.53
N SER A 44 -0.06 -2.79 6.41
CA SER A 44 0.49 -2.27 7.66
C SER A 44 1.60 -1.23 7.42
N MET A 45 2.38 -1.36 6.35
CA MET A 45 3.37 -0.33 5.95
C MET A 45 2.73 1.03 5.67
N GLN A 46 1.50 1.05 5.15
CA GLN A 46 0.76 2.29 4.94
C GLN A 46 0.55 3.02 6.27
N GLN A 47 0.13 2.32 7.32
CA GLN A 47 -0.13 2.92 8.62
C GLN A 47 1.14 3.22 9.40
N LEU A 48 2.15 2.36 9.31
CA LEU A 48 3.47 2.56 9.90
C LEU A 48 4.25 3.71 9.24
N SER A 49 3.80 4.23 8.10
CA SER A 49 4.31 5.47 7.52
C SER A 49 3.89 6.74 8.27
N ALA A 50 3.10 6.61 9.33
CA ALA A 50 2.49 7.70 10.09
C ALA A 50 1.50 8.57 9.30
N VAL A 51 1.04 8.13 8.13
CA VAL A 51 0.14 8.94 7.28
C VAL A 51 -1.14 9.35 8.02
N SER A 52 -1.72 8.47 8.84
CA SER A 52 -2.91 8.82 9.63
C SER A 52 -2.64 9.93 10.65
N ILE A 53 -1.46 9.92 11.29
CA ILE A 53 -1.04 11.00 12.18
C ILE A 53 -0.86 12.29 11.38
N ILE A 54 -0.13 12.21 10.27
CA ILE A 54 0.19 13.39 9.46
C ILE A 54 -1.11 14.05 8.99
N ILE A 55 -2.04 13.29 8.41
CA ILE A 55 -3.32 13.84 7.91
C ILE A 55 -4.18 14.38 9.06
N THR A 56 -4.29 13.65 10.17
CA THR A 56 -5.15 14.06 11.29
C THR A 56 -4.62 15.29 12.03
N PHE A 57 -3.29 15.39 12.20
CA PHE A 57 -2.65 16.42 13.01
C PHE A 57 -1.80 17.38 12.16
N THR A 58 -2.07 17.53 10.86
CA THR A 58 -1.24 18.33 9.94
C THR A 58 -1.03 19.76 10.46
N GLN A 59 -2.12 20.43 10.87
CA GLN A 59 -2.07 21.80 11.36
C GLN A 59 -1.27 21.90 12.67
N ASP A 60 -1.52 21.00 13.62
CA ASP A 60 -0.78 20.94 14.89
C ASP A 60 0.72 20.71 14.65
N ILE A 61 1.08 19.83 13.71
CA ILE A 61 2.47 19.56 13.33
C ILE A 61 3.12 20.83 12.79
N PHE A 62 2.44 21.59 11.91
CA PHE A 62 2.99 22.84 11.36
C PHE A 62 3.07 23.96 12.40
N GLN A 63 2.08 24.06 13.28
CA GLN A 63 2.09 24.99 14.39
C GLN A 63 3.27 24.71 15.34
N ASP A 64 3.46 23.44 15.71
CA ASP A 64 4.57 22.98 16.53
C ASP A 64 5.92 23.13 15.82
N ALA A 65 5.96 23.03 14.49
CA ALA A 65 7.19 23.18 13.72
C ALA A 65 7.60 24.65 13.57
N GLY A 66 6.69 25.61 13.76
CA GLY A 66 6.99 27.04 13.64
C GLY A 66 7.38 27.45 12.22
N THR A 67 6.60 27.01 11.23
CA THR A 67 6.85 27.30 9.81
C THR A 67 6.65 28.76 9.44
N THR A 68 7.18 29.16 8.29
CA THR A 68 6.96 30.49 7.70
C THR A 68 5.55 30.64 7.13
N VAL A 69 4.97 29.53 6.68
CA VAL A 69 3.60 29.43 6.14
C VAL A 69 2.63 29.15 7.29
N SER A 70 1.40 29.67 7.18
CA SER A 70 0.32 29.38 8.12
C SER A 70 0.01 27.86 8.13
N PRO A 71 -0.36 27.27 9.28
CA PRO A 71 -0.73 25.85 9.33
C PRO A 71 -1.88 25.47 8.39
N GLU A 72 -2.83 26.39 8.18
CA GLU A 72 -3.98 26.20 7.31
C GLU A 72 -3.56 26.12 5.84
N ASP A 73 -2.75 27.08 5.38
CA ASP A 73 -2.25 27.09 4.00
C ASP A 73 -1.33 25.90 3.74
N ALA A 74 -0.49 25.54 4.72
CA ALA A 74 0.39 24.38 4.62
C ALA A 74 -0.41 23.08 4.43
N ALA A 75 -1.50 22.88 5.18
CA ALA A 75 -2.38 21.73 5.02
C ALA A 75 -3.04 21.69 3.63
N ILE A 76 -3.50 22.84 3.12
CA ILE A 76 -4.08 22.94 1.76
C ILE A 76 -3.03 22.59 0.70
N ILE A 77 -1.80 23.09 0.84
CA ILE A 77 -0.70 22.80 -0.08
C ILE A 77 -0.40 21.29 -0.10
N LEU A 78 -0.31 20.64 1.07
CA LEU A 78 -0.06 19.20 1.13
C LEU A 78 -1.17 18.39 0.48
N ALA A 79 -2.43 18.74 0.73
CA ALA A 79 -3.58 18.08 0.11
C ALA A 79 -3.58 18.25 -1.42
N PHE A 80 -3.23 19.43 -1.91
CA PHE A 80 -3.10 19.69 -3.34
C PHE A 80 -1.97 18.87 -3.98
N ILE A 81 -0.78 18.82 -3.34
CA ILE A 81 0.33 17.97 -3.78
C ILE A 81 -0.11 16.52 -3.85
N GLN A 82 -0.77 16.02 -2.80
CA GLN A 82 -1.25 14.64 -2.75
C GLN A 82 -2.20 14.34 -3.92
N MET A 83 -3.18 15.21 -4.17
CA MET A 83 -4.16 15.07 -5.25
C MET A 83 -3.50 15.01 -6.63
N VAL A 84 -2.59 15.95 -6.94
CA VAL A 84 -1.87 15.99 -8.22
C VAL A 84 -1.01 14.73 -8.39
N MET A 85 -0.30 14.32 -7.33
CA MET A 85 0.61 13.19 -7.39
C MET A 85 -0.09 11.84 -7.53
N VAL A 86 -1.31 11.67 -7.01
CA VAL A 86 -2.12 10.47 -7.28
C VAL A 86 -2.45 10.36 -8.77
N GLY A 87 -2.76 11.48 -9.43
CA GLY A 87 -2.94 11.53 -10.88
C GLY A 87 -1.70 11.06 -11.63
N VAL A 88 -0.53 11.60 -11.28
CA VAL A 88 0.77 11.19 -11.86
C VAL A 88 1.08 9.71 -11.59
N ALA A 89 0.82 9.24 -10.37
CA ALA A 89 1.05 7.86 -9.96
C ALA A 89 0.26 6.87 -10.80
N THR A 90 -0.96 7.24 -11.22
CA THR A 90 -1.82 6.40 -12.05
C THR A 90 -1.15 6.11 -13.40
N PHE A 91 -0.52 7.12 -14.02
CA PHE A 91 0.24 6.93 -15.26
C PHE A 91 1.55 6.16 -15.06
N LEU A 92 2.19 6.33 -13.90
CA LEU A 92 3.46 5.65 -13.57
C LEU A 92 3.27 4.17 -13.26
N ALA A 93 2.14 3.81 -12.64
CA ALA A 93 1.83 2.45 -12.18
C ALA A 93 1.77 1.42 -13.31
N ASP A 94 1.46 1.86 -14.53
CA ASP A 94 1.42 1.02 -15.74
C ASP A 94 2.81 0.84 -16.38
N ARG A 95 3.78 1.69 -16.03
CA ARG A 95 5.12 1.72 -16.68
C ARG A 95 6.22 1.14 -15.80
N VAL A 96 6.06 1.16 -14.49
CA VAL A 96 7.09 0.76 -13.52
C VAL A 96 6.59 -0.44 -12.69
N GLY A 97 7.50 -1.36 -12.36
CA GLY A 97 7.22 -2.50 -11.49
C GLY A 97 6.67 -2.08 -10.12
N ARG A 98 5.74 -2.87 -9.57
CA ARG A 98 4.97 -2.50 -8.38
C ARG A 98 5.86 -2.58 -7.14
N LYS A 99 6.75 -3.58 -7.06
CA LYS A 99 7.73 -3.68 -5.97
C LYS A 99 8.72 -2.52 -6.03
N VAL A 100 9.18 -2.13 -7.22
CA VAL A 100 10.11 -0.99 -7.38
C VAL A 100 9.48 0.32 -6.90
N LEU A 101 8.23 0.60 -7.28
CA LEU A 101 7.51 1.78 -6.82
C LEU A 101 7.28 1.77 -5.29
N LEU A 102 6.91 0.62 -4.71
CA LEU A 102 6.78 0.47 -3.26
C LEU A 102 8.10 0.72 -2.51
N VAL A 103 9.20 0.17 -3.01
CA VAL A 103 10.54 0.35 -2.43
C VAL A 103 10.94 1.83 -2.48
N PHE A 104 10.81 2.47 -3.64
CA PHE A 104 11.11 3.88 -3.81
C PHE A 104 10.28 4.76 -2.87
N SER A 105 8.97 4.52 -2.83
CA SER A 105 8.03 5.22 -1.96
C SER A 105 8.41 5.06 -0.49
N THR A 106 8.73 3.84 -0.05
CA THR A 106 9.11 3.56 1.34
C THR A 106 10.41 4.24 1.73
N ILE A 107 11.43 4.23 0.87
CA ILE A 107 12.70 4.92 1.11
C ILE A 107 12.47 6.43 1.22
N LEU A 108 11.75 7.01 0.25
CA LEU A 108 11.50 8.44 0.22
C LEU A 108 10.69 8.88 1.45
N SER A 109 9.62 8.16 1.80
CA SER A 109 8.83 8.44 3.01
C SER A 109 9.67 8.33 4.29
N SER A 110 10.51 7.29 4.42
CA SER A 110 11.40 7.14 5.59
C SER A 110 12.38 8.31 5.73
N VAL A 111 13.02 8.72 4.63
CA VAL A 111 13.93 9.88 4.61
C VAL A 111 13.19 11.17 4.97
N CYS A 112 11.98 11.37 4.46
CA CYS A 112 11.17 12.55 4.76
C CYS A 112 10.73 12.60 6.23
N LEU A 113 10.35 11.47 6.82
CA LEU A 113 10.05 11.39 8.27
C LEU A 113 11.31 11.66 9.11
N GLY A 114 12.48 11.17 8.66
CA GLY A 114 13.77 11.49 9.24
C GLY A 114 14.08 12.99 9.22
N ALA A 115 13.87 13.63 8.06
CA ALA A 115 14.06 15.06 7.86
C ALA A 115 13.07 15.92 8.67
N LEU A 116 11.81 15.48 8.78
CA LEU A 116 10.82 16.13 9.64
C LEU A 116 11.23 16.04 11.11
N GLY A 117 11.62 14.87 11.60
CA GLY A 117 12.13 14.71 12.97
C GLY A 117 13.37 15.56 13.23
N LEU A 118 14.28 15.65 12.24
CA LEU A 118 15.44 16.55 12.29
C LEU A 118 15.02 18.03 12.38
N SER A 119 13.99 18.45 11.64
CA SER A 119 13.48 19.83 11.72
C SER A 119 13.01 20.20 13.13
N PHE A 120 12.32 19.29 13.81
CA PHE A 120 11.91 19.48 15.20
C PHE A 120 13.10 19.51 16.16
N SER A 121 14.10 18.66 15.95
CA SER A 121 15.33 18.67 16.74
C SER A 121 16.13 19.97 16.55
N LEU A 122 16.21 20.46 15.32
CA LEU A 122 16.88 21.72 15.01
C LEU A 122 16.16 22.90 15.67
N LYS A 123 14.82 22.93 15.63
CA LYS A 123 14.03 23.94 16.34
C LYS A 123 14.34 23.98 17.83
N ALA A 124 14.45 22.82 18.48
CA ALA A 124 14.81 22.73 19.89
C ALA A 124 16.22 23.28 20.20
N SER A 125 17.16 23.15 19.25
CA SER A 125 18.55 23.60 19.43
C SER A 125 18.82 25.06 19.06
N VAL A 126 18.16 25.56 18.01
CA VAL A 126 18.41 26.89 17.42
C VAL A 126 17.46 27.96 17.97
N GLY A 127 16.33 27.56 18.58
CA GLY A 127 15.37 28.49 19.16
C GLY A 127 14.72 29.40 18.10
N ASP A 128 14.58 30.69 18.40
CA ASP A 128 13.81 31.64 17.58
C ASP A 128 14.36 31.85 16.16
N SER A 129 15.68 31.67 15.96
CA SER A 129 16.30 31.76 14.63
C SER A 129 15.94 30.61 13.69
N PHE A 130 15.28 29.56 14.19
CA PHE A 130 14.82 28.42 13.38
C PHE A 130 13.86 28.87 12.27
N LYS A 131 12.90 29.75 12.59
CA LYS A 131 11.86 30.15 11.64
C LYS A 131 12.45 30.83 10.40
N GLU A 132 13.45 31.69 10.60
CA GLU A 132 14.10 32.44 9.51
C GLU A 132 14.99 31.55 8.63
N THR A 133 15.67 30.57 9.23
CA THR A 133 16.68 29.78 8.50
C THR A 133 16.11 28.46 7.95
N TYR A 134 15.22 27.81 8.70
CA TYR A 134 14.77 26.43 8.48
C TYR A 134 13.25 26.26 8.43
N GLY A 135 12.47 27.35 8.51
CA GLY A 135 10.99 27.28 8.52
C GLY A 135 10.34 26.66 7.28
N TRP A 136 11.09 26.49 6.18
CA TRP A 136 10.66 25.79 4.96
C TRP A 136 10.78 24.26 5.06
N LEU A 137 11.67 23.76 5.92
CA LEU A 137 12.06 22.35 5.98
C LEU A 137 10.90 21.41 6.33
N PRO A 138 10.00 21.71 7.30
CA PRO A 138 8.87 20.85 7.62
C PRO A 138 7.90 20.69 6.44
N LEU A 139 7.61 21.80 5.73
CA LEU A 139 6.69 21.80 4.60
C LEU A 139 7.26 21.02 3.42
N THR A 140 8.54 21.22 3.10
CA THR A 140 9.21 20.45 2.04
C THR A 140 9.31 18.97 2.40
N SER A 141 9.59 18.63 3.67
CA SER A 141 9.66 17.24 4.12
C SER A 141 8.32 16.53 3.97
N LEU A 142 7.22 17.14 4.45
CA LEU A 142 5.89 16.55 4.31
C LEU A 142 5.37 16.59 2.86
N GLY A 143 5.72 17.60 2.08
CA GLY A 143 5.40 17.67 0.65
C GLY A 143 6.04 16.51 -0.12
N LEU A 144 7.34 16.28 0.08
CA LEU A 144 8.05 15.16 -0.52
C LEU A 144 7.56 13.80 0.02
N PHE A 145 7.17 13.74 1.30
CA PHE A 145 6.50 12.56 1.85
C PHE A 145 5.23 12.22 1.06
N PHE A 146 4.35 13.20 0.80
CA PHE A 146 3.13 12.97 0.04
C PHE A 146 3.38 12.65 -1.44
N VAL A 147 4.44 13.21 -2.04
CA VAL A 147 4.91 12.79 -3.38
C VAL A 147 5.26 11.29 -3.37
N GLY A 148 6.09 10.85 -2.44
CA GLY A 148 6.48 9.44 -2.32
C GLY A 148 5.29 8.54 -1.98
N TYR A 149 4.48 8.94 -1.02
CA TYR A 149 3.32 8.20 -0.55
C TYR A 149 2.30 7.98 -1.68
N SER A 150 1.94 9.03 -2.43
CA SER A 150 0.97 8.95 -3.52
C SER A 150 1.42 8.03 -4.67
N VAL A 151 2.72 7.86 -4.88
CA VAL A 151 3.26 7.00 -5.96
C VAL A 151 3.29 5.52 -5.58
N GLY A 152 3.37 5.19 -4.28
CA GLY A 152 3.55 3.80 -3.85
C GLY A 152 2.67 3.40 -2.67
N LEU A 153 3.08 3.76 -1.45
CA LEU A 153 2.44 3.34 -0.20
C LEU A 153 0.95 3.67 -0.11
N GLY A 154 0.45 4.66 -0.84
CA GLY A 154 -0.97 4.98 -0.95
C GLY A 154 -1.76 3.98 -1.80
N PRO A 155 -1.56 3.96 -3.14
CA PRO A 155 -2.39 3.16 -4.04
C PRO A 155 -1.99 1.68 -4.13
N LEU A 156 -0.70 1.36 -4.07
CA LEU A 156 -0.21 0.01 -4.37
C LEU A 156 -0.66 -1.07 -3.39
N PRO A 157 -0.84 -0.84 -2.07
CA PRO A 157 -1.40 -1.87 -1.18
C PRO A 157 -2.77 -2.38 -1.65
N TRP A 158 -3.62 -1.50 -2.16
CA TRP A 158 -4.95 -1.86 -2.69
C TRP A 158 -4.88 -2.59 -4.01
N VAL A 159 -3.96 -2.20 -4.89
CA VAL A 159 -3.70 -2.91 -6.16
C VAL A 159 -3.19 -4.32 -5.89
N LEU A 160 -2.17 -4.47 -5.03
CA LEU A 160 -1.58 -5.77 -4.72
C LEU A 160 -2.54 -6.69 -3.96
N LEU A 161 -3.44 -6.15 -3.15
CA LEU A 161 -4.56 -6.91 -2.57
C LEU A 161 -5.43 -7.55 -3.66
N GLY A 162 -5.72 -6.81 -4.74
CA GLY A 162 -6.47 -7.31 -5.89
C GLY A 162 -5.69 -8.32 -6.74
N GLU A 163 -4.38 -8.13 -6.89
CA GLU A 163 -3.52 -8.98 -7.74
C GLU A 163 -3.09 -10.28 -7.05
N MET A 164 -2.70 -10.23 -5.77
CA MET A 164 -2.09 -11.36 -5.06
C MET A 164 -3.11 -12.33 -4.45
N ILE A 165 -4.32 -11.86 -4.14
CA ILE A 165 -5.34 -12.69 -3.51
C ILE A 165 -6.23 -13.38 -4.57
N PRO A 166 -6.35 -14.72 -4.53
CA PRO A 166 -7.21 -15.46 -5.45
C PRO A 166 -8.66 -15.00 -5.36
N LEU A 167 -9.36 -14.98 -6.51
CA LEU A 167 -10.74 -14.48 -6.63
C LEU A 167 -11.70 -15.07 -5.57
N LYS A 168 -11.61 -16.37 -5.29
CA LYS A 168 -12.47 -17.08 -4.31
C LYS A 168 -12.33 -16.56 -2.87
N ALA A 169 -11.14 -16.09 -2.49
CA ALA A 169 -10.85 -15.61 -1.13
C ALA A 169 -10.80 -14.08 -1.04
N ARG A 170 -10.86 -13.37 -2.17
CA ARG A 170 -10.63 -11.93 -2.27
C ARG A 170 -11.56 -11.11 -1.39
N ALA A 171 -12.87 -11.33 -1.47
CA ALA A 171 -13.83 -10.54 -0.69
C ALA A 171 -13.58 -10.61 0.82
N PHE A 172 -13.35 -11.82 1.35
CA PHE A 172 -13.09 -12.02 2.77
C PHE A 172 -11.72 -11.49 3.19
N ALA A 173 -10.67 -11.77 2.42
CA ALA A 173 -9.33 -11.27 2.70
C ALA A 173 -9.29 -9.73 2.66
N THR A 174 -9.94 -9.10 1.68
CA THR A 174 -10.11 -7.64 1.62
C THR A 174 -10.80 -7.12 2.87
N GLY A 175 -11.87 -7.77 3.33
CA GLY A 175 -12.57 -7.39 4.56
C GLY A 175 -11.66 -7.40 5.79
N ILE A 176 -10.89 -8.48 5.99
CA ILE A 176 -9.95 -8.59 7.11
C ILE A 176 -8.81 -7.58 7.00
N CYS A 177 -8.14 -7.49 5.84
CA CYS A 177 -7.04 -6.54 5.65
C CYS A 177 -7.51 -5.10 5.88
N THR A 178 -8.70 -4.75 5.38
CA THR A 178 -9.28 -3.41 5.58
C THR A 178 -9.61 -3.16 7.05
N ALA A 179 -10.17 -4.14 7.76
CA ALA A 179 -10.43 -4.01 9.19
C ALA A 179 -9.14 -3.81 10.00
N ILE A 180 -8.09 -4.57 9.69
CA ILE A 180 -6.78 -4.41 10.35
C ILE A 180 -6.18 -3.05 10.01
N LEU A 181 -6.22 -2.63 8.74
CA LEU A 181 -5.72 -1.33 8.30
C LEU A 181 -6.37 -0.17 9.10
N PHE A 182 -7.69 -0.19 9.26
CA PHE A 182 -8.39 0.84 10.04
C PHE A 182 -8.15 0.70 11.54
N ALA A 183 -7.98 -0.51 12.06
CA ALA A 183 -7.61 -0.72 13.46
C ALA A 183 -6.20 -0.17 13.75
N GLU A 184 -5.24 -0.37 12.85
CA GLU A 184 -3.89 0.19 12.92
C GLU A 184 -3.93 1.71 12.78
N ALA A 185 -4.75 2.26 11.86
CA ALA A 185 -4.98 3.70 11.76
C ALA A 185 -5.47 4.30 13.07
N PHE A 186 -6.47 3.67 13.68
CA PHE A 186 -6.98 4.08 14.97
C PHE A 186 -5.91 3.99 16.07
N ALA A 187 -5.18 2.88 16.15
CA ALA A 187 -4.14 2.68 17.16
C ALA A 187 -2.99 3.70 17.04
N VAL A 188 -2.51 3.93 15.81
CA VAL A 188 -1.45 4.89 15.49
C VAL A 188 -1.90 6.32 15.87
N THR A 189 -3.09 6.73 15.45
CA THR A 189 -3.65 8.06 15.79
C THR A 189 -3.88 8.23 17.29
N LEU A 190 -4.42 7.21 17.97
CA LEU A 190 -4.67 7.23 19.41
C LEU A 190 -3.36 7.33 20.22
N SER A 191 -2.33 6.59 19.79
CA SER A 191 -1.04 6.54 20.48
C SER A 191 -0.20 7.81 20.31
N TYR A 192 -0.49 8.64 19.31
CA TYR A 192 0.34 9.79 18.93
C TYR A 192 0.64 10.75 20.08
N ASN A 193 -0.38 11.18 20.82
CA ASN A 193 -0.18 12.13 21.93
C ASN A 193 0.64 11.51 23.07
N GLY A 194 0.47 10.22 23.34
CA GLY A 194 1.30 9.49 24.30
C GLY A 194 2.76 9.38 23.84
N MET A 195 2.98 9.07 22.57
CA MET A 195 4.32 9.02 21.98
C MET A 195 5.03 10.38 22.04
N ARG A 196 4.32 11.47 21.70
CA ARG A 196 4.87 12.84 21.81
C ARG A 196 5.27 13.18 23.24
N ALA A 197 4.49 12.76 24.24
CA ALA A 197 4.82 13.02 25.64
C ALA A 197 6.08 12.29 26.10
N ILE A 198 6.34 11.08 25.60
CA ILE A 198 7.48 10.24 26.02
C ILE A 198 8.73 10.54 25.20
N LEU A 199 8.60 10.64 23.87
CA LEU A 199 9.71 10.72 22.91
C LEU A 199 9.93 12.13 22.36
N GLY A 200 9.01 13.06 22.61
CA GLY A 200 8.93 14.33 21.88
C GLY A 200 8.42 14.15 20.45
N VAL A 201 8.15 15.26 19.77
CA VAL A 201 7.68 15.26 18.38
C VAL A 201 8.75 14.73 17.42
N ALA A 202 10.01 15.15 17.61
CA ALA A 202 11.15 14.66 16.84
C ALA A 202 11.33 13.14 16.96
N GLY A 203 11.36 12.62 18.19
CA GLY A 203 11.51 11.19 18.46
C GLY A 203 10.34 10.36 17.93
N THR A 204 9.12 10.90 17.94
CA THR A 204 7.94 10.25 17.36
C THR A 204 8.11 10.02 15.86
N PHE A 205 8.50 11.04 15.09
CA PHE A 205 8.69 10.88 13.64
C PHE A 205 9.92 10.02 13.29
N TRP A 206 10.99 10.07 14.08
CA TRP A 206 12.11 9.14 13.92
C TRP A 206 11.73 7.69 14.21
N PHE A 207 10.86 7.44 15.19
CA PHE A 207 10.33 6.10 15.44
C PHE A 207 9.57 5.55 14.22
N TYR A 208 8.68 6.34 13.62
CA TYR A 208 7.98 5.93 12.40
C TYR A 208 8.92 5.80 11.20
N GLY A 209 9.89 6.71 11.06
CA GLY A 209 10.93 6.62 10.03
C GLY A 209 11.77 5.34 10.14
N ALA A 210 12.19 4.95 11.35
CA ALA A 210 12.91 3.71 11.61
C ALA A 210 12.03 2.47 11.41
N SER A 211 10.76 2.53 11.82
CA SER A 211 9.78 1.46 11.60
C SER A 211 9.58 1.20 10.10
N LEU A 212 9.53 2.26 9.28
CA LEU A 212 9.49 2.11 7.82
C LEU A 212 10.76 1.46 7.25
N VAL A 213 11.94 1.71 7.81
CA VAL A 213 13.18 1.02 7.38
C VAL A 213 13.10 -0.47 7.68
N VAL A 214 12.59 -0.86 8.86
CA VAL A 214 12.37 -2.27 9.19
C VAL A 214 11.37 -2.90 8.20
N CYS A 215 10.26 -2.22 7.95
CA CYS A 215 9.29 -2.63 6.95
C CYS A 215 9.86 -2.74 5.54
N LEU A 216 10.77 -1.84 5.15
CA LEU A 216 11.45 -1.89 3.85
C LEU A 216 12.27 -3.17 3.72
N VAL A 217 12.98 -3.58 4.76
CA VAL A 217 13.72 -4.86 4.76
C VAL A 217 12.76 -6.03 4.58
N LEU A 218 11.63 -6.03 5.32
CA LEU A 218 10.61 -7.07 5.18
C LEU A 218 9.99 -7.08 3.76
N LEU A 219 9.73 -5.91 3.18
CA LEU A 219 9.24 -5.76 1.81
C LEU A 219 10.23 -6.37 0.80
N LEU A 220 11.52 -6.07 0.94
CA LEU A 220 12.55 -6.58 0.04
C LEU A 220 12.66 -8.11 0.09
N VAL A 221 12.54 -8.71 1.28
CA VAL A 221 12.69 -10.15 1.52
C VAL A 221 11.43 -10.95 1.15
N PHE A 222 10.24 -10.49 1.57
CA PHE A 222 9.03 -11.31 1.51
C PHE A 222 8.12 -11.01 0.32
N VAL A 223 8.16 -9.79 -0.23
CA VAL A 223 7.23 -9.39 -1.29
C VAL A 223 7.86 -9.64 -2.67
N PRO A 224 7.25 -10.47 -3.52
CA PRO A 224 7.76 -10.68 -4.88
C PRO A 224 7.36 -9.54 -5.83
N GLU A 225 8.05 -9.40 -6.96
CA GLU A 225 7.64 -8.48 -8.01
C GLU A 225 6.43 -9.05 -8.78
N THR A 226 5.36 -8.25 -8.88
CA THR A 226 4.11 -8.57 -9.60
C THR A 226 3.94 -7.76 -10.88
N GLY A 227 4.75 -6.72 -11.11
CA GLY A 227 4.67 -5.90 -12.31
C GLY A 227 4.90 -6.69 -13.59
N GLY A 228 3.99 -6.51 -14.55
CA GLY A 228 4.05 -7.12 -15.88
C GLY A 228 3.80 -8.63 -15.90
N LYS A 229 3.23 -9.20 -14.84
CA LYS A 229 2.89 -10.63 -14.75
C LYS A 229 1.39 -10.85 -14.82
N ASP A 230 0.99 -11.93 -15.47
CA ASP A 230 -0.41 -12.34 -15.49
C ASP A 230 -0.83 -12.94 -14.14
N LEU A 231 -2.13 -12.95 -13.87
CA LEU A 231 -2.69 -13.48 -12.61
C LEU A 231 -2.22 -14.92 -12.34
N GLU A 232 -2.13 -15.77 -13.38
CA GLU A 232 -1.64 -17.14 -13.28
C GLU A 232 -0.16 -17.22 -12.89
N GLU A 233 0.67 -16.29 -13.34
CA GLU A 233 2.08 -16.23 -13.00
C GLU A 233 2.30 -15.75 -11.57
N ILE A 234 1.54 -14.74 -11.14
CA ILE A 234 1.51 -14.30 -9.73
C ILE A 234 1.07 -15.46 -8.85
N GLU A 235 0.07 -16.21 -9.30
CA GLU A 235 -0.43 -17.41 -8.67
C GLU A 235 0.65 -18.50 -8.50
N LYS A 236 1.57 -18.65 -9.47
CA LYS A 236 2.71 -19.58 -9.37
C LYS A 236 3.74 -19.14 -8.33
N LEU A 237 3.93 -17.84 -8.10
CA LEU A 237 4.87 -17.31 -7.09
C LEU A 237 4.54 -17.80 -5.67
N PHE A 238 3.26 -18.06 -5.41
CA PHE A 238 2.78 -18.56 -4.11
C PHE A 238 2.55 -20.08 -4.08
N GLY A 239 2.94 -20.81 -5.14
CA GLY A 239 2.91 -22.27 -5.19
C GLY A 239 1.71 -22.88 -5.94
N GLY A 240 1.10 -22.16 -6.89
CA GLY A 240 0.07 -22.72 -7.77
C GLY A 240 0.62 -23.70 -8.81
N THR A 241 0.10 -24.93 -8.84
CA THR A 241 0.24 -25.82 -10.02
C THR A 241 -0.79 -25.42 -11.06
N SER A 242 -0.33 -25.06 -12.26
CA SER A 242 -1.20 -24.90 -13.44
C SER A 242 -1.93 -26.21 -13.72
N SER A 243 -3.25 -26.23 -13.59
CA SER A 243 -4.06 -27.21 -14.30
C SER A 243 -4.04 -26.80 -15.78
N SER A 244 -3.02 -27.24 -16.51
CA SER A 244 -3.07 -27.22 -17.97
C SER A 244 -4.33 -28.00 -18.40
N PRO A 245 -5.17 -27.48 -19.30
CA PRO A 245 -6.05 -28.34 -20.06
C PRO A 245 -5.15 -29.35 -20.77
N GLN A 246 -5.28 -30.63 -20.44
CA GLN A 246 -4.80 -31.69 -21.32
C GLN A 246 -5.56 -31.50 -22.64
N GLU A 247 -4.92 -30.86 -23.62
CA GLU A 247 -5.24 -31.16 -25.02
C GLU A 247 -4.77 -32.59 -25.28
N SER A 248 -5.67 -33.51 -24.96
CA SER A 248 -5.70 -34.87 -25.46
C SER A 248 -5.49 -34.84 -26.97
N GLY A 249 -4.42 -35.48 -27.44
CA GLY A 249 -4.04 -35.51 -28.83
C GLY A 249 -5.18 -35.94 -29.75
N VAL A 250 -5.58 -35.03 -30.64
CA VAL A 250 -6.20 -35.42 -31.92
C VAL A 250 -5.07 -35.86 -32.83
N LYS A 251 -4.77 -37.15 -32.73
CA LYS A 251 -3.83 -37.87 -33.59
C LYS A 251 -4.41 -37.86 -35.01
N ASN A 252 -3.71 -37.19 -35.92
CA ASN A 252 -3.93 -37.28 -37.37
C ASN A 252 -4.05 -38.75 -37.80
N ARG A 253 -5.27 -39.13 -38.19
CA ARG A 253 -5.67 -40.21 -39.10
C ARG A 253 -6.81 -39.54 -39.89
N ASP A 254 -6.67 -39.16 -41.16
CA ASP A 254 -6.28 -39.98 -42.28
C ASP A 254 -5.59 -39.16 -43.39
N GLN A 255 -4.34 -39.50 -43.68
CA GLN A 255 -3.79 -39.45 -45.03
C GLN A 255 -3.07 -40.78 -45.24
N SER A 256 -3.75 -41.77 -45.84
CA SER A 256 -3.17 -42.80 -46.71
C SER A 256 -4.13 -43.98 -46.93
N VAL A 257 -5.03 -43.89 -47.91
CA VAL A 257 -5.36 -44.97 -48.88
C VAL A 257 -6.01 -44.19 -50.04
N GLY A 258 -5.49 -44.19 -51.27
CA GLY A 258 -5.14 -45.36 -52.07
C GLY A 258 -6.37 -45.75 -52.87
#